data_AF-A0A085VF07-F1
#
_entry.id   AF-A0A085VF07-F1
#
_cell.length_a   1.000
_cell.length_b   1.000
_cell.length_c   1.000
_cell.angle_alpha   90.00
_cell.angle_beta   90.00
_cell.angle_gamma   90.00
#
_symmetry.space_group_name_H-M   'P 1'
#
loop_
_entity.id
_entity.type
_entity.pdbx_description
1 polymer ?
#
loop_
_entity_poly.entity_id
_entity_poly.type
_entity_poly.pdbx_seq_one_letter_code
_entity_poly.pdbx_strand_id
1 'polypeptide(L)'
;MIDLGKAFGTKKEDEDKNKPEMVYFKSKEEAERETGYFKVSSIQVTPELAKSILGFVQRNGLQTFARESKKKTSYNYYTLKFTMRNYYINGQSGNDYKYCWIERGVTQGNLTSLVKTNIVRRTDADGEIVRTQYGPSDMDTFQYDLVKSKTPDLNQLYFWICQKYPNHLKRMTYSRILPTYLEGVELDSDDYKMPVFDTYPRD
;
A
#
# COMPACT_ATOMS: atom_id res chain seq x y z
N MET A 1 -36.77 31.66 -26.10
CA MET A 1 -36.94 30.40 -25.33
C MET A 1 -35.54 29.97 -24.93
N ILE A 2 -35.19 30.08 -23.64
CA ILE A 2 -33.84 29.74 -23.17
C ILE A 2 -33.75 28.22 -23.09
N ASP A 3 -32.79 27.65 -23.80
CA ASP A 3 -32.52 26.21 -23.81
C ASP A 3 -31.92 25.79 -22.45
N LEU A 4 -32.80 25.29 -21.57
CA LEU A 4 -32.48 24.86 -20.21
C LEU A 4 -31.48 23.68 -20.15
N GLY A 5 -31.22 23.01 -21.28
CA GLY A 5 -30.19 21.96 -21.38
C GLY A 5 -28.75 22.47 -21.41
N LYS A 6 -28.53 23.77 -21.70
CA LYS A 6 -27.19 24.41 -21.63
C LYS A 6 -26.89 25.08 -20.29
N ALA A 7 -27.90 25.33 -19.46
CA ALA A 7 -27.74 26.02 -18.17
C ALA A 7 -27.40 25.07 -17.01
N PHE A 8 -27.79 23.79 -17.12
CA PHE A 8 -27.43 22.74 -16.19
C PHE A 8 -26.60 21.73 -16.97
N GLY A 9 -25.29 21.80 -16.78
CA GLY A 9 -24.32 20.94 -17.46
C GLY A 9 -24.82 19.50 -17.53
N THR A 10 -24.70 18.92 -18.71
CA THR A 10 -24.91 17.51 -18.98
C THR A 10 -24.34 16.69 -17.83
N LYS A 11 -25.21 15.93 -17.14
CA LYS A 11 -24.80 14.95 -16.14
C LYS A 11 -23.64 14.17 -16.75
N LYS A 12 -22.44 14.28 -16.16
CA LYS A 12 -21.36 13.33 -16.43
C LYS A 12 -21.98 11.95 -16.22
N GLU A 13 -22.12 11.20 -17.31
CA GLU A 13 -22.55 9.82 -17.22
C GLU A 13 -21.63 9.10 -16.23
N ASP A 14 -22.24 8.39 -15.30
CA ASP A 14 -21.62 7.74 -14.16
C ASP A 14 -20.43 6.84 -14.57
N GLU A 15 -19.21 7.37 -14.48
CA GLU A 15 -17.97 6.57 -14.43
C GLU A 15 -17.92 5.64 -13.19
N ASP A 16 -18.92 5.72 -12.30
CA ASP A 16 -19.05 4.89 -11.11
C ASP A 16 -19.64 3.49 -11.37
N LYS A 17 -20.26 3.22 -12.53
CA LYS A 17 -20.91 1.91 -12.81
C LYS A 17 -19.94 0.72 -12.87
N ASN A 18 -18.64 0.96 -13.09
CA ASN A 18 -17.63 -0.09 -13.13
C ASN A 18 -16.80 -0.19 -11.83
N LYS A 19 -17.12 0.60 -10.80
CA LYS A 19 -16.46 0.44 -9.51
C LYS A 19 -17.09 -0.77 -8.81
N PRO A 20 -16.31 -1.80 -8.45
CA PRO A 20 -16.86 -2.93 -7.71
C PRO A 20 -17.50 -2.40 -6.44
N GLU A 21 -18.78 -2.72 -6.24
CA GLU A 21 -19.52 -2.44 -5.03
C GLU A 21 -18.70 -2.95 -3.82
N MET A 22 -18.70 -2.21 -2.71
CA MET A 22 -17.94 -2.64 -1.53
C MET A 22 -18.45 -3.98 -1.03
N VAL A 23 -17.70 -5.04 -1.30
CA VAL A 23 -18.01 -6.37 -0.77
C VAL A 23 -17.25 -6.56 0.53
N TYR A 24 -17.98 -6.88 1.60
CA TYR A 24 -17.42 -7.24 2.89
C TYR A 24 -17.25 -8.76 2.95
N PHE A 25 -16.04 -9.24 2.70
CA PHE A 25 -15.72 -10.64 2.94
C PHE A 25 -15.25 -10.81 4.38
N LYS A 26 -15.86 -11.74 5.12
CA LYS A 26 -15.52 -12.04 6.52
C LYS A 26 -14.30 -12.95 6.61
N SER A 27 -14.01 -13.71 5.56
CA SER A 27 -12.83 -14.57 5.48
C SER A 27 -12.22 -14.61 4.08
N LYS A 28 -10.99 -15.11 4.02
CA LYS A 28 -10.26 -15.31 2.76
C LYS A 28 -10.97 -16.33 1.87
N GLU A 29 -11.44 -17.42 2.46
CA GLU A 29 -12.12 -18.50 1.75
C GLU A 29 -13.44 -18.02 1.13
N GLU A 30 -14.17 -17.16 1.83
CA GLU A 30 -15.39 -16.52 1.31
C GLU A 30 -15.05 -15.61 0.13
N ALA A 31 -14.04 -14.75 0.29
CA ALA A 31 -13.58 -13.86 -0.78
C ALA A 31 -13.13 -14.64 -2.02
N GLU A 32 -12.37 -15.71 -1.82
CA GLU A 32 -11.78 -16.48 -2.90
C GLU A 32 -12.80 -17.34 -3.64
N ARG A 33 -13.78 -17.89 -2.91
CA ARG A 33 -14.91 -18.61 -3.50
C ARG A 33 -15.74 -17.72 -4.42
N GLU A 34 -15.91 -16.44 -4.07
CA GLU A 34 -16.76 -15.52 -4.84
C GLU A 34 -16.01 -14.77 -5.94
N THR A 35 -14.70 -14.56 -5.80
CA THR A 35 -13.95 -13.67 -6.69
C THR A 35 -12.75 -14.31 -7.39
N GLY A 36 -12.46 -15.59 -7.13
CA GLY A 36 -11.19 -16.19 -7.53
C GLY A 36 -10.07 -15.71 -6.61
N TYR A 37 -8.86 -15.53 -7.10
CA TYR A 37 -7.79 -15.03 -6.24
C TYR A 37 -8.07 -13.58 -5.80
N PHE A 38 -8.15 -13.37 -4.49
CA PHE A 38 -8.53 -12.10 -3.87
C PHE A 38 -7.30 -11.34 -3.35
N LYS A 39 -6.97 -10.22 -4.02
CA LYS A 39 -5.82 -9.39 -3.66
C LYS A 39 -6.25 -7.95 -3.37
N VAL A 40 -6.17 -7.54 -2.11
CA VAL A 40 -6.41 -6.15 -1.70
C VAL A 40 -5.20 -5.28 -2.13
N SER A 41 -5.52 -4.18 -2.80
CA SER A 41 -4.56 -3.18 -3.29
C SER A 41 -4.55 -1.95 -2.40
N SER A 42 -5.71 -1.53 -1.91
CA SER A 42 -5.84 -0.42 -0.96
C SER A 42 -7.12 -0.48 -0.14
N ILE A 43 -7.09 0.07 1.06
CA ILE A 43 -8.25 0.23 1.95
C ILE A 43 -8.28 1.63 2.53
N GLN A 44 -9.46 2.23 2.61
CA GLN A 44 -9.69 3.49 3.28
C GLN A 44 -10.36 3.21 4.62
N VAL A 45 -9.79 3.75 5.70
CA VAL A 45 -10.31 3.59 7.07
C VAL A 45 -10.56 4.94 7.74
N THR A 46 -11.41 4.92 8.76
CA THR A 46 -11.64 6.08 9.64
C THR A 46 -10.35 6.52 10.38
N PRO A 47 -10.27 7.79 10.79
CA PRO A 47 -9.16 8.29 11.61
C PRO A 47 -8.94 7.53 12.92
N GLU A 48 -10.02 7.09 13.58
CA GLU A 48 -9.95 6.36 14.85
C GLU A 48 -9.25 5.01 14.69
N LEU A 49 -9.67 4.21 13.71
CA LEU A 49 -9.02 2.94 13.40
C LEU A 49 -7.59 3.16 12.91
N ALA A 50 -7.34 4.22 12.13
CA ALA A 50 -6.00 4.57 11.68
C ALA A 50 -5.04 4.83 12.85
N LYS A 51 -5.49 5.54 13.89
CA LYS A 51 -4.70 5.75 15.13
C LYS A 51 -4.35 4.43 15.81
N SER A 52 -5.30 3.50 15.90
CA SER A 52 -5.07 2.17 16.49
C SER A 52 -4.06 1.33 15.70
N ILE A 53 -4.19 1.31 14.36
CA ILE A 53 -3.25 0.60 13.48
C ILE A 53 -1.85 1.23 13.58
N LEU A 54 -1.77 2.56 13.55
CA LEU A 54 -0.49 3.26 13.68
C LEU A 54 0.18 2.99 15.04
N GLY A 55 -0.58 3.00 16.13
CA GLY A 55 -0.07 2.64 17.45
C GLY A 55 0.43 1.19 17.54
N PHE A 56 -0.18 0.25 16.80
CA PHE A 56 0.37 -1.10 16.65
C PHE A 56 1.69 -1.10 15.88
N VAL A 57 1.74 -0.42 14.73
CA VAL A 57 2.94 -0.32 13.88
C VAL A 57 4.14 0.26 14.64
N GLN A 58 3.92 1.34 15.40
CA GLN A 58 4.98 2.02 16.15
C GLN A 58 5.46 1.20 17.35
N ARG A 59 4.55 0.64 18.16
CA ARG A 59 4.92 -0.16 19.34
C ARG A 59 5.69 -1.44 18.98
N ASN A 60 5.47 -1.99 17.80
CA ASN A 60 6.14 -3.19 17.32
C ASN A 60 7.37 -2.91 16.44
N GLY A 61 7.76 -1.64 16.25
CA GLY A 61 8.91 -1.29 15.42
C GLY A 61 8.76 -1.66 13.94
N LEU A 62 7.53 -1.69 13.43
CA LEU A 62 7.23 -2.06 12.04
C LEU A 62 7.34 -0.88 11.06
N GLN A 63 7.41 0.33 11.60
CA GLN A 63 7.59 1.55 10.82
C GLN A 63 9.02 1.62 10.28
N THR A 64 9.18 1.74 8.97
CA THR A 64 10.49 1.89 8.32
C THR A 64 10.95 3.34 8.30
N PHE A 65 10.03 4.27 8.01
CA PHE A 65 10.19 5.72 8.12
C PHE A 65 8.81 6.39 8.01
N ALA A 66 8.77 7.69 8.23
CA ALA A 66 7.56 8.48 8.02
C ALA A 66 7.93 9.82 7.38
N ARG A 67 7.03 10.35 6.53
CA ARG A 67 7.27 11.60 5.83
C ARG A 67 5.95 12.28 5.46
N GLU A 68 5.93 13.60 5.56
CA GLU A 68 4.88 14.40 4.95
C GLU A 68 4.95 14.33 3.41
N SER A 69 3.78 14.24 2.77
CA SER A 69 3.71 14.25 1.31
C SER A 69 4.16 15.59 0.73
N LYS A 70 4.70 15.60 -0.49
CA LYS A 70 5.20 16.86 -1.12
C LYS A 70 4.15 17.96 -1.20
N LYS A 71 2.87 17.58 -1.36
CA LYS A 71 1.74 18.51 -1.42
C LYS A 71 1.22 18.92 -0.03
N LYS A 72 1.79 18.39 1.07
CA LYS A 72 1.37 18.60 2.46
C LYS A 72 -0.11 18.29 2.71
N THR A 73 -0.64 17.31 1.98
CA THR A 73 -2.04 16.86 2.10
C THR A 73 -2.16 15.65 3.01
N SER A 74 -1.04 14.99 3.32
CA SER A 74 -1.02 13.77 4.12
C SER A 74 0.32 13.59 4.82
N TYR A 75 0.27 12.88 5.95
CA TYR A 75 1.44 12.32 6.60
C TYR A 75 1.50 10.82 6.35
N ASN A 76 2.60 10.34 5.77
CA ASN A 76 2.72 8.97 5.31
C ASN A 76 3.62 8.17 6.26
N TYR A 77 3.12 7.03 6.73
CA TYR A 77 3.85 6.06 7.54
C TYR A 77 4.09 4.81 6.70
N TYR A 78 5.35 4.41 6.60
CA TYR A 78 5.76 3.34 5.72
C TYR A 78 6.13 2.10 6.55
N THR A 79 5.76 0.92 6.04
CA THR A 79 6.20 -0.39 6.56
C THR A 79 6.82 -1.19 5.41
N LEU A 80 7.25 -2.43 5.67
CA LEU A 80 7.78 -3.31 4.63
C LEU A 80 6.72 -3.88 3.68
N LYS A 81 5.43 -3.88 4.05
CA LYS A 81 4.35 -4.49 3.24
C LYS A 81 3.25 -3.51 2.82
N PHE A 82 3.06 -2.42 3.54
CA PHE A 82 2.04 -1.42 3.25
C PHE A 82 2.46 -0.01 3.66
N THR A 83 1.78 0.98 3.10
CA THR A 83 1.93 2.40 3.46
C THR A 83 0.61 2.93 3.98
N MET A 84 0.62 3.61 5.12
CA MET A 84 -0.52 4.35 5.65
C MET A 84 -0.37 5.84 5.28
N ARG A 85 -1.31 6.39 4.54
CA ARG A 85 -1.38 7.81 4.18
C ARG A 85 -2.50 8.46 4.98
N ASN A 86 -2.13 9.17 6.05
CA ASN A 86 -3.08 9.88 6.90
C ASN A 86 -3.33 11.27 6.31
N TYR A 87 -4.51 11.48 5.71
CA TYR A 87 -4.86 12.75 5.08
C TYR A 87 -5.38 13.73 6.12
N TYR A 88 -4.89 14.96 6.08
CA TYR A 88 -5.31 16.00 7.03
C TYR A 88 -6.75 16.47 6.75
N ILE A 89 -7.45 16.91 7.80
CA ILE A 89 -8.69 17.69 7.64
C ILE A 89 -8.36 19.05 7.01
N ASN A 90 -7.30 19.69 7.49
CA ASN A 90 -6.74 20.90 6.92
C ASN A 90 -5.21 20.83 6.95
N GLY A 91 -4.58 20.76 5.78
CA GLY A 91 -3.12 20.62 5.65
C GLY A 91 -2.31 21.85 6.09
N GLN A 92 -2.96 22.97 6.42
CA GLN A 92 -2.28 24.21 6.81
C GLN A 92 -2.35 24.53 8.31
N SER A 93 -3.24 23.90 9.09
CA SER A 93 -3.56 24.39 10.44
C SER A 93 -3.81 23.33 11.52
N GLY A 94 -3.66 22.03 11.26
CA GLY A 94 -3.84 21.03 12.31
C GLY A 94 -3.28 19.64 11.99
N ASN A 95 -3.05 18.86 13.05
CA ASN A 95 -2.65 17.45 12.99
C ASN A 95 -3.84 16.47 12.91
N ASP A 96 -5.07 16.99 12.81
CA ASP A 96 -6.25 16.15 12.73
C ASP A 96 -6.40 15.52 11.34
N TYR A 97 -6.70 14.23 11.33
CA TYR A 97 -6.82 13.43 10.12
C TYR A 97 -8.28 13.22 9.71
N LYS A 98 -8.56 13.35 8.42
CA LYS A 98 -9.87 13.13 7.80
C LYS A 98 -10.15 11.65 7.55
N TYR A 99 -9.15 10.93 7.03
CA TYR A 99 -9.17 9.49 6.81
C TYR A 99 -7.74 8.98 6.58
N CYS A 100 -7.57 7.66 6.60
CA CYS A 100 -6.32 7.02 6.21
C CYS A 100 -6.54 6.11 5.00
N TRP A 101 -5.70 6.26 3.97
CA TRP A 101 -5.56 5.22 2.94
C TRP A 101 -4.40 4.32 3.30
N ILE A 102 -4.65 3.02 3.35
CA ILE A 102 -3.63 2.00 3.52
C ILE A 102 -3.47 1.30 2.19
N GLU A 103 -2.32 1.49 1.56
CA GLU A 103 -2.02 0.99 0.23
C GLU A 103 -0.96 -0.09 0.33
N ARG A 104 -1.03 -1.07 -0.57
CA ARG A 104 0.05 -2.04 -0.73
C ARG A 104 1.31 -1.27 -1.11
N GLY A 105 2.34 -1.43 -0.30
CA GLY A 105 3.57 -0.66 -0.43
C GLY A 105 4.68 -1.56 -0.93
N VAL A 106 5.14 -1.30 -2.15
CA VAL A 106 6.36 -1.90 -2.69
C VAL A 106 7.49 -0.89 -2.49
N THR A 107 8.34 -1.16 -1.49
CA THR A 107 9.69 -0.59 -1.27
C THR A 107 9.93 0.89 -1.53
N GLN A 108 10.22 1.65 -0.47
CA GLN A 108 11.38 2.55 -0.39
C GLN A 108 11.52 2.97 1.05
N GLY A 109 12.55 2.53 1.77
CA GLY A 109 12.80 2.93 3.16
C GLY A 109 14.06 2.28 3.72
N ASN A 110 14.54 2.77 4.88
CA ASN A 110 15.84 2.43 5.45
C ASN A 110 16.09 0.91 5.57
N LEU A 111 15.07 0.12 5.91
CA LEU A 111 15.22 -1.33 6.06
C LEU A 111 15.41 -2.06 4.71
N THR A 112 14.77 -1.59 3.63
CA THR A 112 14.94 -2.19 2.30
C THR A 112 16.32 -1.89 1.70
N SER A 113 16.99 -0.81 2.15
CA SER A 113 18.40 -0.56 1.80
C SER A 113 19.38 -1.44 2.57
N LEU A 114 19.00 -1.98 3.72
CA LEU A 114 19.88 -2.88 4.49
C LEU A 114 20.20 -4.16 3.72
N VAL A 115 19.26 -4.65 2.91
CA VAL A 115 19.43 -5.85 2.08
C VAL A 115 19.95 -5.57 0.67
N LYS A 116 20.36 -4.33 0.38
CA LYS A 116 20.93 -3.98 -0.93
C LYS A 116 22.43 -4.19 -0.93
N THR A 117 22.91 -4.69 -2.05
CA THR A 117 24.33 -4.74 -2.36
C THR A 117 24.91 -3.32 -2.47
N ASN A 118 25.99 -3.07 -1.75
CA ASN A 118 26.77 -1.84 -1.86
C ASN A 118 27.93 -2.02 -2.83
N ILE A 119 28.17 -1.00 -3.66
CA ILE A 119 29.28 -0.98 -4.61
C ILE A 119 30.18 0.19 -4.25
N VAL A 120 31.44 -0.11 -3.92
CA VAL A 120 32.48 0.90 -3.68
C VAL A 120 33.42 0.87 -4.88
N ARG A 121 33.66 2.05 -5.46
CA ARG A 121 34.67 2.23 -6.52
C ARG A 121 35.86 2.96 -5.91
N ARG A 122 37.06 2.43 -6.11
CA ARG A 122 38.32 3.04 -5.68
C ARG A 122 39.29 3.01 -6.84
N THR A 123 40.08 4.06 -6.97
CA THR A 123 41.23 4.06 -7.87
C THR A 123 42.38 3.40 -7.12
N ASP A 124 43.01 2.39 -7.72
CA ASP A 124 44.20 1.76 -7.15
C ASP A 124 45.47 2.59 -7.41
N ALA A 125 46.62 2.07 -6.98
CA ALA A 125 47.91 2.75 -7.11
C ALA A 125 48.35 2.93 -8.57
N ASP A 126 47.82 2.12 -9.49
CA ASP A 126 48.15 2.12 -10.91
C ASP A 126 47.18 2.99 -11.74
N GLY A 127 46.18 3.61 -11.09
CA GLY A 127 45.18 4.47 -11.72
C GLY A 127 43.95 3.73 -12.24
N GLU A 128 43.84 2.44 -12.01
CA GLU A 128 42.72 1.61 -12.46
C GLU A 128 41.54 1.69 -11.48
N ILE A 129 40.32 1.64 -12.01
CA ILE A 129 39.09 1.69 -11.20
C ILE A 129 38.76 0.28 -10.72
N VAL A 130 39.04 0.00 -9.46
CA VAL A 130 38.63 -1.23 -8.77
C VAL A 130 37.19 -1.08 -8.25
N ARG A 131 36.33 -2.00 -8.67
CA ARG A 131 34.95 -2.11 -8.20
C ARG A 131 34.85 -3.23 -7.16
N THR A 132 34.59 -2.88 -5.91
CA THR A 132 34.32 -3.86 -4.85
C THR A 132 32.82 -3.90 -4.53
N GLN A 133 32.27 -5.12 -4.50
CA GLN A 133 30.87 -5.36 -4.22
C GLN A 133 30.73 -6.01 -2.83
N TYR A 134 29.93 -5.39 -1.96
CA TYR A 134 29.63 -5.89 -0.62
C TYR A 134 28.16 -6.27 -0.55
N GLY A 135 27.89 -7.52 -0.18
CA GLY A 135 26.55 -7.97 0.16
C GLY A 135 26.06 -7.36 1.49
N PRO A 136 24.77 -7.48 1.80
CA PRO A 136 24.26 -7.09 3.11
C PRO A 136 24.89 -7.95 4.21
N SER A 137 25.00 -7.41 5.43
CA SER A 137 25.46 -8.23 6.56
C SER A 137 24.39 -9.24 7.00
N ASP A 138 24.79 -10.31 7.68
CA ASP A 138 23.84 -11.27 8.25
C ASP A 138 22.89 -10.60 9.26
N MET A 139 23.39 -9.63 10.02
CA MET A 139 22.61 -8.86 10.98
C MET A 139 21.54 -8.00 10.29
N ASP A 140 21.92 -7.33 9.19
CA ASP A 140 21.01 -6.52 8.38
C ASP A 140 19.89 -7.37 7.76
N THR A 141 20.26 -8.54 7.24
CA THR A 141 19.32 -9.50 6.66
C THR A 141 18.37 -10.05 7.72
N PHE A 142 18.90 -10.44 8.88
CA PHE A 142 18.09 -10.89 10.01
C PHE A 142 17.10 -9.83 10.49
N GLN A 143 17.55 -8.57 10.63
CA GLN A 143 16.67 -7.48 11.04
C GLN A 143 15.55 -7.25 10.02
N TYR A 144 15.88 -7.27 8.72
CA TYR A 144 14.90 -7.15 7.66
C TYR A 144 13.83 -8.25 7.72
N ASP A 145 14.27 -9.51 7.83
CA ASP A 145 13.36 -10.66 7.86
C ASP A 145 12.50 -10.69 9.14
N LEU A 146 13.07 -10.28 10.28
CA LEU A 146 12.34 -10.17 11.54
C LEU A 146 11.22 -9.13 11.44
N VAL A 147 11.48 -7.96 10.85
CA VAL A 147 10.44 -6.93 10.66
C VAL A 147 9.43 -7.37 9.59
N LYS A 148 9.89 -7.99 8.49
CA LYS A 148 9.03 -8.45 7.39
C LYS A 148 8.07 -9.54 7.86
N SER A 149 8.52 -10.49 8.67
CA SER A 149 7.70 -11.57 9.22
C SER A 149 6.62 -11.05 10.18
N LYS A 150 6.95 -10.06 11.01
CA LYS A 150 6.01 -9.45 11.96
C LYS A 150 5.03 -8.46 11.32
N THR A 151 5.38 -7.90 10.17
CA THR A 151 4.50 -6.94 9.47
C THR A 151 3.34 -7.72 8.84
N PRO A 152 2.07 -7.43 9.16
CA PRO A 152 0.95 -8.06 8.49
C PRO A 152 0.89 -7.62 7.03
N ASP A 153 0.47 -8.51 6.14
CA ASP A 153 0.13 -8.10 4.78
C ASP A 153 -1.23 -7.38 4.74
N LEU A 154 -1.53 -6.75 3.59
CA LEU A 154 -2.74 -5.95 3.45
C LEU A 154 -4.04 -6.79 3.47
N ASN A 155 -3.98 -8.06 3.04
CA ASN A 155 -5.13 -8.96 3.10
C ASN A 155 -5.42 -9.34 4.56
N GLN A 156 -4.39 -9.71 5.33
CA GLN A 156 -4.48 -9.98 6.76
C GLN A 156 -5.08 -8.79 7.51
N LEU A 157 -4.60 -7.58 7.21
CA LEU A 157 -5.12 -6.35 7.80
C LEU A 157 -6.59 -6.12 7.42
N TYR A 158 -6.95 -6.30 6.14
CA TYR A 158 -8.33 -6.17 5.66
C TYR A 158 -9.28 -7.14 6.39
N PHE A 159 -8.97 -8.44 6.43
CA PHE A 159 -9.85 -9.41 7.08
C PHE A 159 -9.98 -9.15 8.58
N TRP A 160 -8.90 -8.75 9.24
CA TRP A 160 -8.95 -8.33 10.65
C TRP A 160 -9.90 -7.14 10.86
N ILE A 161 -9.88 -6.15 9.96
CA ILE A 161 -10.80 -5.00 10.00
C ILE A 161 -12.24 -5.45 9.77
N CYS A 162 -12.51 -6.28 8.76
CA CYS A 162 -13.85 -6.79 8.49
C CYS A 162 -14.44 -7.56 9.69
N GLN A 163 -13.61 -8.30 10.42
CA GLN A 163 -14.04 -9.09 11.57
C GLN A 163 -14.24 -8.27 12.84
N LYS A 164 -13.38 -7.29 13.11
CA LYS A 164 -13.37 -6.54 14.39
C LYS A 164 -13.97 -5.14 14.31
N TYR A 165 -13.82 -4.48 13.16
CA TYR A 165 -14.12 -3.06 12.97
C TYR A 165 -14.78 -2.77 11.60
N PRO A 166 -15.83 -3.52 11.17
CA PRO A 166 -16.40 -3.38 9.83
C PRO A 166 -16.89 -1.95 9.53
N ASN A 167 -17.46 -1.25 10.52
CA ASN A 167 -17.95 0.13 10.37
C ASN A 167 -16.84 1.17 10.10
N HIS A 168 -15.59 0.81 10.37
CA HIS A 168 -14.44 1.68 10.16
C HIS A 168 -13.82 1.54 8.77
N LEU A 169 -14.18 0.51 8.00
CA LEU A 169 -13.82 0.39 6.60
C LEU A 169 -14.76 1.27 5.76
N LYS A 170 -14.19 2.18 4.97
CA LYS A 170 -14.95 3.17 4.19
C LYS A 170 -14.92 2.91 2.69
N ARG A 171 -13.78 2.44 2.18
CA ARG A 171 -13.57 2.08 0.76
C ARG A 171 -12.50 1.00 0.67
N MET A 172 -12.51 0.25 -0.42
CA MET A 172 -11.47 -0.73 -0.74
C MET A 172 -11.28 -0.84 -2.25
N THR A 173 -10.07 -1.15 -2.66
CA THR A 173 -9.74 -1.56 -4.02
C THR A 173 -9.07 -2.91 -3.97
N TYR A 174 -9.55 -3.83 -4.79
CA TYR A 174 -9.02 -5.19 -4.90
C TYR A 174 -8.97 -5.61 -6.36
N SER A 175 -8.06 -6.52 -6.65
CA SER A 175 -7.96 -7.18 -7.94
C SER A 175 -8.57 -8.57 -7.82
N ARG A 176 -9.37 -8.93 -8.82
CA ARG A 176 -9.84 -10.29 -9.05
C ARG A 176 -8.89 -10.90 -10.07
N ILE A 177 -8.07 -11.85 -9.66
CA ILE A 177 -7.37 -12.69 -10.64
C ILE A 177 -8.22 -13.94 -10.74
N LEU A 178 -8.94 -14.07 -11.86
CA LEU A 178 -9.55 -15.35 -12.20
C LEU A 178 -8.42 -16.36 -12.22
N PRO A 179 -8.48 -17.41 -11.40
CA PRO A 179 -7.41 -18.35 -11.36
C PRO A 179 -7.25 -19.01 -12.72
N THR A 180 -6.06 -18.92 -13.28
CA THR A 180 -5.64 -19.57 -14.51
C THR A 180 -5.46 -21.08 -14.30
N TYR A 181 -6.43 -21.76 -13.68
CA TYR A 181 -6.48 -23.23 -13.74
C TYR A 181 -6.97 -23.75 -15.10
N LEU A 182 -7.24 -22.88 -16.08
CA LEU A 182 -7.46 -23.28 -17.47
C LEU A 182 -6.18 -23.40 -18.29
N GLU A 183 -5.02 -22.92 -17.80
CA GLU A 183 -3.72 -23.17 -18.44
C GLU A 183 -2.65 -23.34 -17.35
N GLY A 184 -2.20 -24.57 -17.15
CA GLY A 184 -1.36 -25.00 -16.03
C GLY A 184 0.01 -24.33 -15.96
N VAL A 185 0.04 -23.12 -15.42
CA VAL A 185 1.24 -22.39 -15.06
C VAL A 185 1.17 -22.09 -13.57
N GLU A 186 1.99 -22.78 -12.79
CA GLU A 186 2.33 -22.34 -11.43
C GLU A 186 2.96 -20.95 -11.55
N LEU A 187 2.23 -19.92 -11.13
CA LEU A 187 2.76 -18.57 -11.02
C LEU A 187 3.71 -18.51 -9.83
N ASP A 188 4.93 -19.00 -10.03
CA ASP A 188 6.11 -18.69 -9.23
C ASP A 188 6.56 -17.25 -9.54
N SER A 189 5.66 -16.28 -9.30
CA SER A 189 5.97 -14.87 -9.42
C SER A 189 6.19 -14.30 -8.03
N ASP A 190 7.45 -14.07 -7.69
CA ASP A 190 7.89 -13.31 -6.53
C ASP A 190 7.17 -11.95 -6.52
N ASP A 191 6.10 -11.88 -5.72
CA ASP A 191 4.87 -11.09 -5.93
C ASP A 191 5.03 -9.58 -5.58
N TYR A 192 6.28 -9.09 -5.65
CA TYR A 192 6.74 -7.78 -5.17
C TYR A 192 7.21 -6.84 -6.30
N LYS A 193 7.01 -7.17 -7.59
CA LYS A 193 7.57 -6.38 -8.72
C LYS A 193 6.58 -5.70 -9.65
N MET A 194 5.29 -5.64 -9.34
CA MET A 194 4.35 -4.88 -10.19
C MET A 194 4.18 -3.45 -9.68
N PRO A 195 4.61 -2.41 -10.43
CA PRO A 195 4.25 -1.04 -10.13
C PRO A 195 2.73 -0.90 -10.29
N VAL A 196 2.05 -0.51 -9.21
CA VAL A 196 0.66 -0.07 -9.27
C VAL A 196 0.67 1.25 -10.03
N PHE A 197 0.37 1.19 -11.33
CA PHE A 197 0.06 2.39 -12.09
C PHE A 197 -1.18 3.03 -11.47
N ASP A 198 -0.98 4.21 -10.89
CA ASP A 198 -2.04 5.08 -10.41
C ASP A 198 -2.75 5.68 -11.64
N THR A 199 -3.72 4.94 -12.19
CA THR A 199 -4.52 5.38 -13.36
C THR A 199 -5.81 6.10 -12.98
N TYR A 200 -5.98 6.53 -11.72
CA TYR A 200 -7.12 7.37 -11.36
C TYR A 200 -6.78 8.86 -11.52
N PRO A 201 -7.64 9.64 -12.19
CA PRO A 201 -7.48 11.09 -12.23
C PRO A 201 -7.65 11.60 -10.80
N ARG A 202 -6.61 12.26 -10.29
CA ARG A 202 -6.68 13.06 -9.07
C ARG A 202 -7.22 14.42 -9.49
N ASP A 203 -8.47 14.70 -9.09
CA ASP A 203 -9.05 16.05 -9.17
C ASP A 203 -8.10 17.11 -8.57
#